data_AF-A0A3P7J684-F1
#
_entry.id   AF-A0A3P7J684-F1
#
_cell.length_a   1.000
_cell.length_b   1.000
_cell.length_c   1.000
_cell.angle_alpha   90.00
_cell.angle_beta   90.00
_cell.angle_gamma   90.00
#
_symmetry.space_group_name_H-M   'P 1'
#
loop_
_entity.id
_entity.type
_entity.pdbx_description
1 polymer ?
#
loop_
_entity_poly.entity_id
_entity_poly.type
_entity_poly.pdbx_seq_one_letter_code
_entity_poly.pdbx_strand_id
1 'polypeptide(L)'
;MIIEGCLRCLKCADAPCQKSCPTQLDVKAFITSISNKGSLYIQRFQNYYGAARQILSDNPLGLTCGMICPTSDLCVGSCNLQATEEGPINIGGLQQFACDVKISQRCGPASISCASFLARLGYTDVTIYEKKDYANGAKAVFIGIGMPEPKKVDVFDGLTQRHGFYTSKDFLPMVAAASKPGMCACSQKQLPSLRGRVIVLGAGDTAFDCATSALRLGASRVTVVFRKGFTGIRAVPEEVGHIGGIQDHLNYC
;
A
#
# COMPACT_ATOMS: atom_id res chain seq x y z
N MET A 1 -10.07 3.40 21.35
CA MET A 1 -8.92 3.38 20.40
C MET A 1 -9.04 4.41 19.26
N ILE A 2 -9.91 4.26 18.26
CA ILE A 2 -9.97 5.21 17.10
C ILE A 2 -10.35 6.64 17.51
N ILE A 3 -11.40 6.77 18.33
CA ILE A 3 -11.86 8.09 18.80
C ILE A 3 -10.83 8.77 19.70
N GLU A 4 -10.15 8.02 20.58
CA GLU A 4 -9.06 8.55 21.40
C GLU A 4 -7.91 9.07 20.53
N GLY A 5 -7.54 8.34 19.48
CA GLY A 5 -6.54 8.79 18.51
C GLY A 5 -6.92 10.10 17.81
N CYS A 6 -8.21 10.28 17.47
CA CYS A 6 -8.69 11.52 16.85
C CYS A 6 -8.75 12.69 17.84
N LEU A 7 -9.07 12.42 19.11
CA LEU A 7 -9.11 13.42 20.17
C LEU A 7 -7.70 13.90 20.53
N ARG A 8 -6.70 13.02 20.45
CA ARG A 8 -5.28 13.36 20.65
C ARG A 8 -4.72 14.28 19.56
N CYS A 9 -5.26 14.21 18.34
CA CYS A 9 -4.80 15.06 17.25
C CYS A 9 -5.02 16.55 17.57
N LEU A 10 -3.92 17.32 17.50
CA LEU A 10 -3.90 18.77 17.76
C LEU A 10 -4.66 19.62 16.72
N LYS A 11 -5.02 19.04 15.57
CA LYS A 11 -5.72 19.74 14.48
C LYS A 11 -4.99 21.02 14.05
N CYS A 12 -3.67 20.90 13.90
CA CYS A 12 -2.73 22.00 13.63
C CYS A 12 -3.21 22.91 12.49
N ALA A 13 -3.00 24.22 12.63
CA ALA A 13 -3.03 25.12 11.48
C ALA A 13 -1.83 24.81 10.56
N ASP A 14 -2.01 24.98 9.24
CA ASP A 14 -0.96 24.79 8.24
C ASP A 14 -0.18 23.48 8.41
N ALA A 15 -0.94 22.38 8.54
CA ALA A 15 -0.45 21.14 9.12
C ALA A 15 0.71 20.53 8.32
N PRO A 16 1.87 20.24 8.95
CA PRO A 16 3.02 19.66 8.24
C PRO A 16 2.74 18.26 7.70
N CYS A 17 1.85 17.51 8.35
CA CYS A 17 1.41 16.20 7.87
C CYS A 17 0.64 16.27 6.54
N GLN A 18 -0.08 17.36 6.27
CA GLN A 18 -0.72 17.59 4.98
C GLN A 18 0.33 17.92 3.91
N LYS A 19 1.30 18.79 4.22
CA LYS A 19 2.39 19.17 3.30
C LYS A 19 3.29 18.00 2.89
N SER A 20 3.43 17.02 3.78
CA SER A 20 4.24 15.82 3.53
C SER A 20 3.41 14.68 2.90
N CYS A 21 2.12 14.91 2.66
CA CYS A 21 1.27 13.97 1.95
C CYS A 21 1.36 14.24 0.44
N PRO A 22 1.74 13.27 -0.40
CA PRO A 22 1.86 13.48 -1.85
C PRO A 22 0.56 13.93 -2.53
N THR A 23 -0.60 13.58 -1.97
CA THR A 23 -1.92 14.01 -2.47
C THR A 23 -2.47 15.20 -1.70
N GLN A 24 -1.69 15.83 -0.81
CA GLN A 24 -2.06 17.02 -0.03
C GLN A 24 -3.36 16.86 0.78
N LEU A 25 -3.64 15.65 1.27
CA LEU A 25 -4.85 15.34 2.05
C LEU A 25 -5.02 16.31 3.22
N ASP A 26 -6.21 16.88 3.39
CA ASP A 26 -6.54 17.69 4.56
C ASP A 26 -6.71 16.82 5.81
N VAL A 27 -5.56 16.45 6.40
CA VAL A 27 -5.47 15.59 7.60
C VAL A 27 -6.23 16.19 8.77
N LYS A 28 -6.15 17.52 8.93
CA LYS A 28 -6.87 18.23 9.98
C LYS A 28 -8.37 18.03 9.82
N ALA A 29 -8.90 18.28 8.63
CA ALA A 29 -10.33 18.27 8.38
C ALA A 29 -10.91 16.86 8.51
N PHE A 30 -10.28 15.84 7.92
CA PHE A 30 -10.85 14.49 8.00
C PHE A 30 -10.79 13.93 9.43
N ILE A 31 -9.71 14.15 10.18
CA ILE A 31 -9.64 13.70 11.59
C ILE A 31 -10.67 14.45 12.44
N THR A 32 -10.89 15.74 12.16
CA THR A 32 -11.95 16.53 12.81
C THR A 32 -13.33 15.92 12.54
N SER A 33 -13.62 15.55 11.29
CA SER A 33 -14.86 14.87 10.90
C SER A 33 -15.06 13.54 11.64
N ILE A 34 -14.00 12.74 11.83
CA ILE A 34 -14.07 11.50 12.63
C ILE A 34 -14.35 11.81 14.12
N SER A 35 -13.74 12.87 14.67
CA SER A 35 -13.90 13.24 16.09
C SER A 35 -15.26 13.88 16.42
N ASN A 36 -15.91 14.51 15.45
CA ASN A 36 -17.16 15.24 15.67
C ASN A 36 -18.34 14.28 15.86
N LYS A 37 -19.07 14.45 16.97
CA LYS A 37 -20.40 13.86 17.16
C LYS A 37 -21.39 14.68 16.31
N GLY A 38 -22.15 14.04 15.43
CA GLY A 38 -23.20 14.71 14.67
C GLY A 38 -24.25 15.35 15.58
N SER A 39 -24.78 16.50 15.15
CA SER A 39 -25.88 17.22 15.79
C SER A 39 -27.17 16.97 15.01
N LEU A 40 -27.76 15.78 15.16
CA LEU A 40 -29.15 15.56 14.78
C LEU A 40 -29.88 14.95 15.98
N TYR A 41 -31.09 15.44 16.22
CA TYR A 41 -31.99 15.12 17.34
C TYR A 41 -32.32 13.61 17.49
N ILE A 42 -31.85 12.78 16.56
CA ILE A 42 -32.12 11.35 16.48
C ILE A 42 -30.79 10.66 16.17
N GLN A 43 -30.13 10.15 17.22
CA GLN A 43 -28.92 9.31 17.23
C GLN A 43 -27.55 9.97 16.92
N ARG A 44 -26.62 9.75 17.86
CA ARG A 44 -25.20 10.13 17.85
C ARG A 44 -24.41 9.37 16.79
N PHE A 45 -24.47 9.78 15.52
CA PHE A 45 -23.54 9.29 14.50
C PHE A 45 -22.32 10.21 14.37
N GLN A 46 -21.12 9.66 14.45
CA GLN A 46 -19.90 10.38 14.07
C GLN A 46 -19.88 10.62 12.55
N ASN A 47 -19.29 11.73 12.11
CA ASN A 47 -19.27 12.13 10.69
C ASN A 47 -18.20 11.39 9.87
N TYR A 48 -18.25 10.06 9.88
CA TYR A 48 -17.33 9.21 9.12
C TYR A 48 -17.50 9.40 7.61
N TYR A 49 -18.74 9.60 7.15
CA TYR A 49 -19.02 9.90 5.74
C TYR A 49 -18.33 11.19 5.29
N GLY A 50 -18.39 12.26 6.10
CA GLY A 50 -17.69 13.51 5.83
C GLY A 50 -16.18 13.32 5.76
N ALA A 51 -15.61 12.53 6.67
CA ALA A 51 -14.18 12.19 6.65
C ALA A 51 -13.80 11.43 5.37
N ALA A 52 -14.57 10.39 5.01
CA ALA A 52 -14.35 9.61 3.80
C ALA A 52 -14.44 10.48 2.54
N ARG A 53 -15.43 11.38 2.48
CA ARG A 53 -15.61 12.31 1.36
C ARG A 53 -14.42 13.26 1.21
N GLN A 54 -13.89 13.79 2.31
CA GLN A 54 -12.68 14.63 2.31
C GLN A 54 -11.45 13.84 1.84
N ILE A 55 -11.28 12.61 2.30
CA ILE A 55 -10.16 11.78 1.85
C ILE A 55 -10.26 11.49 0.35
N LEU A 56 -11.45 11.07 -0.09
CA LEU A 56 -11.68 10.65 -1.47
C LEU A 56 -11.71 11.83 -2.46
N SER A 57 -11.92 13.08 -2.00
CA SER A 57 -11.82 14.24 -2.88
C SER A 57 -10.39 14.42 -3.40
N ASP A 58 -9.40 14.21 -2.56
CA ASP A 58 -7.99 14.45 -2.91
C ASP A 58 -7.30 13.16 -3.38
N ASN A 59 -7.73 12.01 -2.85
CA ASN A 59 -7.16 10.71 -3.17
C ASN A 59 -8.25 9.66 -3.45
N PRO A 60 -8.53 9.35 -4.73
CA PRO A 60 -9.49 8.32 -5.12
C PRO A 60 -9.18 6.90 -4.58
N LEU A 61 -7.96 6.66 -4.11
CA LEU A 61 -7.48 5.40 -3.55
C LEU A 61 -7.32 5.49 -2.02
N GLY A 62 -8.11 6.34 -1.37
CA GLY A 62 -8.04 6.65 0.06
C GLY A 62 -7.91 5.42 0.96
N LEU A 63 -8.73 4.39 0.77
CA LEU A 63 -8.66 3.15 1.57
C LEU A 63 -7.31 2.43 1.39
N THR A 64 -6.88 2.22 0.14
CA THR A 64 -5.61 1.55 -0.17
C THR A 64 -4.46 2.31 0.48
N CYS A 65 -4.37 3.62 0.25
CA CYS A 65 -3.33 4.46 0.84
C CYS A 65 -3.35 4.45 2.37
N GLY A 66 -4.53 4.42 3.01
CA GLY A 66 -4.64 4.29 4.47
C GLY A 66 -4.01 2.99 4.99
N MET A 67 -4.00 1.92 4.19
CA MET A 67 -3.45 0.61 4.57
C MET A 67 -1.97 0.43 4.24
N ILE A 68 -1.47 1.02 3.15
CA ILE A 68 -0.13 0.69 2.61
C ILE A 68 0.85 1.87 2.57
N CYS A 69 0.41 3.10 2.86
CA CYS A 69 1.32 4.24 2.78
C CYS A 69 2.47 4.08 3.79
N PRO A 70 3.73 4.34 3.38
CA PRO A 70 4.87 4.40 4.29
C PRO A 70 4.81 5.70 5.11
N THR A 71 3.88 5.76 6.06
CA THR A 71 3.49 7.03 6.68
C THR A 71 4.61 7.70 7.48
N SER A 72 5.55 6.93 8.03
CA SER A 72 6.75 7.38 8.73
C SER A 72 7.69 8.21 7.87
N ASP A 73 7.76 7.92 6.57
CA ASP A 73 8.50 8.74 5.59
C ASP A 73 7.65 9.88 5.01
N LEU A 74 6.38 9.98 5.40
CA LEU A 74 5.40 10.91 4.83
C LEU A 74 4.69 11.73 5.93
N CYS A 75 3.36 11.61 6.01
CA CYS A 75 2.51 12.44 6.85
C CYS A 75 2.74 12.23 8.35
N VAL A 76 3.07 11.02 8.79
CA VAL A 76 3.32 10.70 10.20
C VAL A 76 4.71 11.18 10.62
N GLY A 77 5.73 11.02 9.76
CA GLY A 77 7.09 11.49 10.03
C GLY A 77 7.23 13.00 10.25
N SER A 78 6.26 13.76 9.73
CA SER A 78 6.19 15.23 9.89
C SER A 78 5.14 15.68 10.91
N CYS A 79 4.50 14.76 11.64
CA CYS A 79 3.48 15.12 12.62
C CYS A 79 4.08 15.86 13.81
N ASN A 80 3.50 17.00 14.21
CA ASN A 80 3.98 17.77 15.37
C ASN A 80 4.01 16.96 16.68
N LEU A 81 3.12 15.97 16.83
CA LEU A 81 3.11 15.11 18.02
C LEU A 81 4.30 14.13 18.09
N GLN A 82 5.12 14.04 17.04
CA GLN A 82 6.42 13.39 17.11
C GLN A 82 7.30 13.98 18.24
N ALA A 83 7.09 15.25 18.59
CA ALA A 83 7.81 15.93 19.67
C ALA A 83 7.29 15.58 21.09
N THR A 84 6.31 14.68 21.20
CA THR A 84 5.73 14.25 22.49
C THR A 84 6.10 12.80 22.79
N GLU A 85 6.13 12.43 24.07
CA GLU A 85 6.43 11.06 24.51
C GLU A 85 5.43 10.02 23.96
N GLU A 86 4.16 10.42 23.76
CA GLU A 86 3.13 9.56 23.18
C GLU A 86 3.29 9.33 21.66
N GLY A 87 4.18 10.09 21.00
CA GLY A 87 4.48 9.95 19.58
C GLY A 87 3.42 10.51 18.62
N PRO A 88 3.58 10.31 17.30
CA PRO A 88 2.74 10.92 16.27
C PRO A 88 1.36 10.25 16.17
N ILE A 89 0.42 10.88 15.45
CA ILE A 89 -0.91 10.29 15.17
C ILE A 89 -0.78 9.13 14.18
N ASN A 90 -1.52 8.04 14.38
CA ASN A 90 -1.69 7.00 13.37
C ASN A 90 -2.64 7.46 12.25
N ILE A 91 -2.14 8.33 11.37
CA ILE A 91 -2.93 8.97 10.29
C ILE A 91 -3.46 7.91 9.30
N GLY A 92 -2.61 6.94 8.92
CA GLY A 92 -2.99 5.86 8.00
C GLY A 92 -4.16 5.02 8.54
N GLY A 93 -4.10 4.59 9.80
CA GLY A 93 -5.18 3.83 10.43
C GLY A 93 -6.50 4.61 10.54
N LEU A 94 -6.45 5.91 10.79
CA LEU A 94 -7.65 6.77 10.80
C LEU A 94 -8.24 6.94 9.39
N GLN A 95 -7.39 7.07 8.38
CA GLN A 95 -7.79 7.13 6.97
C GLN A 95 -8.42 5.80 6.52
N GLN A 96 -7.80 4.67 6.85
CA GLN A 96 -8.34 3.34 6.59
C GLN A 96 -9.73 3.17 7.23
N PHE A 97 -9.86 3.54 8.50
CA PHE A 97 -11.12 3.44 9.23
C PHE A 97 -12.23 4.28 8.58
N ALA A 98 -11.93 5.52 8.19
CA ALA A 98 -12.92 6.39 7.56
C ALA A 98 -13.35 5.88 6.18
N CYS A 99 -12.42 5.29 5.42
CA CYS A 99 -12.66 4.85 4.05
C CYS A 99 -13.02 3.36 3.92
N ASP A 100 -13.45 2.66 4.98
CA ASP A 100 -13.75 1.21 5.00
C ASP A 100 -15.00 0.83 4.16
N VAL A 101 -14.96 1.19 2.88
CA VAL A 101 -15.84 0.79 1.80
C VAL A 101 -14.98 -0.03 0.86
N LYS A 102 -15.30 -1.30 0.69
CA LYS A 102 -14.53 -2.22 -0.16
C LYS A 102 -14.60 -1.78 -1.63
N ILE A 103 -13.48 -1.28 -2.15
CA ILE A 103 -13.31 -1.01 -3.59
C ILE A 103 -12.49 -2.16 -4.18
N SER A 104 -13.05 -2.87 -5.16
CA SER A 104 -12.29 -3.81 -5.98
C SER A 104 -11.54 -3.03 -7.06
N GLN A 105 -10.21 -3.01 -6.97
CA GLN A 105 -9.36 -2.40 -7.99
C GLN A 105 -8.87 -3.46 -8.95
N ARG A 106 -9.06 -3.23 -10.25
CA ARG A 106 -8.63 -4.14 -11.32
C ARG A 106 -7.52 -3.55 -12.21
N CYS A 107 -7.27 -2.25 -12.10
CA CYS A 107 -6.30 -1.51 -12.90
C CYS A 107 -5.28 -0.79 -11.99
N GLY A 108 -4.17 -0.32 -12.57
CA GLY A 108 -3.12 0.38 -11.83
C GLY A 108 -3.59 1.69 -11.17
N PRO A 109 -2.98 2.09 -10.03
CA PRO A 109 -3.41 3.24 -9.23
C PRO A 109 -3.31 4.57 -10.00
N ALA A 110 -2.27 4.73 -10.83
CA ALA A 110 -2.07 5.93 -11.63
C ALA A 110 -3.24 6.15 -12.62
N SER A 111 -3.62 5.11 -13.36
CA SER A 111 -4.72 5.19 -14.34
C SER A 111 -6.08 5.37 -13.66
N ILE A 112 -6.32 4.71 -12.52
CA ILE A 112 -7.56 4.91 -11.75
C ILE A 112 -7.68 6.35 -11.26
N SER A 113 -6.59 6.92 -10.72
CA SER A 113 -6.57 8.32 -10.27
C SER A 113 -6.87 9.27 -11.43
N CYS A 114 -6.13 9.14 -12.53
CA CYS A 114 -6.31 9.95 -13.74
C CYS A 114 -7.76 9.89 -14.26
N ALA A 115 -8.28 8.68 -14.47
CA ALA A 115 -9.65 8.49 -14.96
C ALA A 115 -10.70 9.04 -13.99
N SER A 116 -10.49 8.89 -12.67
CA SER A 116 -11.41 9.42 -11.66
C SER A 116 -11.50 10.95 -11.72
N PHE A 117 -10.37 11.63 -11.87
CA PHE A 117 -10.37 13.09 -11.98
C PHE A 117 -10.91 13.59 -13.33
N LEU A 118 -10.63 12.89 -14.43
CA LEU A 118 -11.24 13.19 -15.73
C LEU A 118 -12.78 13.06 -15.66
N ALA A 119 -13.29 11.98 -15.08
CA ALA A 119 -14.73 11.81 -14.90
C ALA A 119 -15.36 12.95 -14.07
N ARG A 120 -14.68 13.41 -13.01
CA ARG A 120 -15.12 14.57 -12.20
C ARG A 120 -15.14 15.89 -12.95
N LEU A 121 -14.27 16.06 -13.94
CA LEU A 121 -14.25 17.22 -14.83
C LEU A 121 -15.34 17.17 -15.92
N GLY A 122 -16.13 16.09 -15.97
CA GLY A 122 -17.24 15.93 -16.91
C GLY A 122 -16.88 15.21 -18.21
N TYR A 123 -15.69 14.61 -18.30
CA TYR A 123 -15.35 13.75 -19.45
C TYR A 123 -16.19 12.47 -19.38
N THR A 124 -16.97 12.22 -20.43
CA THR A 124 -17.92 11.09 -20.50
C THR A 124 -17.37 9.87 -21.24
N ASP A 125 -16.30 10.03 -22.02
CA ASP A 125 -15.63 8.97 -22.76
C ASP A 125 -14.20 8.76 -22.22
N VAL A 126 -14.11 7.97 -21.16
CA VAL A 126 -12.84 7.62 -20.50
C VAL A 126 -12.76 6.11 -20.37
N THR A 127 -11.82 5.50 -21.10
CA THR A 127 -11.59 4.05 -21.09
C THR A 127 -10.20 3.74 -20.55
N ILE A 128 -10.12 2.81 -19.59
CA ILE A 128 -8.85 2.26 -19.09
C ILE A 128 -8.62 0.91 -19.76
N TYR A 129 -7.55 0.80 -20.53
CA TYR A 129 -7.12 -0.46 -21.14
C TYR A 129 -6.09 -1.14 -20.25
N GLU A 130 -6.26 -2.45 -20.01
CA GLU A 130 -5.34 -3.27 -19.23
C GLU A 130 -4.62 -4.28 -20.13
N LYS A 131 -3.29 -4.21 -20.15
CA LYS A 131 -2.36 -5.12 -20.81
C LYS A 131 -2.42 -5.20 -22.35
N LYS A 132 -3.57 -5.42 -22.99
CA LYS A 132 -3.70 -5.54 -24.46
C LYS A 132 -5.11 -5.19 -24.93
N ASP A 133 -5.19 -4.07 -25.64
CA ASP A 133 -6.16 -3.62 -26.66
C ASP A 133 -6.22 -2.10 -26.56
N TYR A 134 -5.95 -1.40 -27.66
CA TYR A 134 -5.98 0.06 -27.70
C TYR A 134 -6.95 0.48 -28.79
N ALA A 135 -7.95 1.30 -28.47
CA ALA A 135 -8.84 1.82 -29.50
C ALA A 135 -8.14 2.94 -30.29
N ASN A 136 -8.22 2.84 -31.61
CA ASN A 136 -7.85 3.93 -32.50
C ASN A 136 -8.91 5.05 -32.37
N GLY A 137 -8.46 6.31 -32.33
CA GLY A 137 -9.35 7.49 -32.30
C GLY A 137 -9.38 8.26 -30.96
N ALA A 138 -8.57 7.87 -29.97
CA ALA A 138 -8.44 8.64 -28.73
C ALA A 138 -7.84 10.04 -28.97
N LYS A 139 -8.43 11.07 -28.36
CA LYS A 139 -7.92 12.46 -28.42
C LYS A 139 -6.69 12.67 -27.53
N ALA A 140 -6.55 11.88 -26.47
CA ALA A 140 -5.43 11.90 -25.54
C ALA A 140 -5.21 10.50 -24.96
N VAL A 141 -3.95 10.20 -24.62
CA VAL A 141 -3.57 8.90 -24.03
C VAL A 141 -2.72 9.14 -22.79
N PHE A 142 -3.11 8.50 -21.68
CA PHE A 142 -2.33 8.46 -20.44
C PHE A 142 -1.68 7.07 -20.30
N ILE A 143 -0.36 7.01 -20.15
CA ILE A 143 0.39 5.76 -20.01
C ILE A 143 0.75 5.52 -18.55
N GLY A 144 0.01 4.62 -17.89
CA GLY A 144 0.17 4.27 -16.48
C GLY A 144 0.60 2.82 -16.23
N ILE A 145 1.38 2.21 -17.13
CA ILE A 145 1.69 0.77 -17.14
C ILE A 145 2.71 0.31 -16.07
N GLY A 146 3.40 1.26 -15.42
CA GLY A 146 4.44 0.97 -14.43
C GLY A 146 5.65 0.23 -15.00
N MET A 147 6.30 -0.58 -14.16
CA MET A 147 7.42 -1.46 -14.55
C MET A 147 6.91 -2.91 -14.64
N PRO A 148 6.61 -3.42 -15.86
CA PRO A 148 6.02 -4.75 -16.04
C PRO A 148 7.03 -5.87 -15.79
N GLU A 149 8.25 -5.71 -16.29
CA GLU A 149 9.28 -6.73 -16.24
C GLU A 149 10.10 -6.69 -14.94
N PRO A 150 10.54 -7.85 -14.40
CA PRO A 150 11.44 -7.89 -13.25
C PRO A 150 12.86 -7.49 -13.65
N LYS A 151 13.61 -6.92 -12.70
CA LYS A 151 15.06 -6.77 -12.83
C LYS A 151 15.73 -8.13 -12.69
N LYS A 152 16.38 -8.61 -13.76
CA LYS A 152 17.15 -9.86 -13.77
C LYS A 152 18.66 -9.58 -13.66
N VAL A 153 19.41 -10.60 -13.28
CA VAL A 153 20.87 -10.59 -13.16
C VAL A 153 21.39 -11.88 -13.78
N ASP A 154 22.41 -11.77 -14.63
CA ASP A 154 22.92 -12.85 -15.50
C ASP A 154 23.32 -14.13 -14.73
N VAL A 155 23.71 -13.99 -13.45
CA VAL A 155 24.06 -15.13 -12.58
C VAL A 155 22.90 -16.12 -12.38
N PHE A 156 21.66 -15.68 -12.61
CA PHE A 156 20.46 -16.52 -12.49
C PHE A 156 19.89 -16.96 -13.84
N ASP A 157 20.62 -16.74 -14.94
CA ASP A 157 20.18 -17.16 -16.26
C ASP A 157 20.06 -18.69 -16.33
N GLY A 158 19.00 -19.16 -17.00
CA GLY A 158 18.64 -20.57 -17.08
C GLY A 158 17.94 -21.14 -15.84
N LEU A 159 17.90 -20.40 -14.72
CA LEU A 159 17.11 -20.82 -13.56
C LEU A 159 15.60 -20.64 -13.81
N THR A 160 14.82 -21.58 -13.28
CA THR A 160 13.37 -21.63 -13.48
C THR A 160 12.69 -21.99 -12.16
N GLN A 161 11.35 -21.91 -12.13
CA GLN A 161 10.56 -22.32 -10.96
C GLN A 161 10.78 -23.78 -10.58
N ARG A 162 11.13 -24.66 -11.55
CA ARG A 162 11.48 -26.06 -11.28
C ARG A 162 12.77 -26.20 -10.47
N HIS A 163 13.67 -25.23 -10.59
CA HIS A 163 14.89 -25.13 -9.79
C HIS A 163 14.64 -24.42 -8.44
N GLY A 164 13.41 -24.02 -8.13
CA GLY A 164 13.08 -23.22 -6.95
C GLY A 164 13.40 -21.74 -7.07
N PHE A 165 13.75 -21.25 -8.26
CA PHE A 165 14.04 -19.85 -8.52
C PHE A 165 12.79 -19.09 -8.97
N TYR A 166 12.56 -17.93 -8.37
CA TYR A 166 11.45 -17.03 -8.71
C TYR A 166 11.93 -15.58 -8.72
N THR A 167 11.45 -14.78 -9.66
CA THR A 167 11.46 -13.32 -9.50
C THR A 167 10.24 -12.89 -8.68
N SER A 168 10.25 -11.66 -8.13
CA SER A 168 9.08 -11.11 -7.45
C SER A 168 7.87 -10.97 -8.38
N LYS A 169 8.09 -10.79 -9.69
CA LYS A 169 7.04 -10.71 -10.72
C LYS A 169 6.48 -12.08 -11.11
N ASP A 170 7.12 -13.18 -10.71
CA ASP A 170 6.55 -14.53 -10.79
C ASP A 170 5.81 -14.87 -9.49
N PHE A 171 6.52 -14.71 -8.37
CA PHE A 171 6.11 -15.20 -7.06
C PHE A 171 4.90 -14.45 -6.48
N LEU A 172 4.98 -13.12 -6.36
CA LEU A 172 3.93 -12.34 -5.70
C LEU A 172 2.58 -12.42 -6.44
N PRO A 173 2.52 -12.37 -7.79
CA PRO A 173 1.27 -12.57 -8.51
C PRO A 173 0.64 -13.94 -8.25
N MET A 174 1.45 -15.02 -8.16
CA MET A 174 0.95 -16.34 -7.81
C MET A 174 0.34 -16.37 -6.40
N VAL A 175 1.05 -15.80 -5.41
CA VAL A 175 0.56 -15.71 -4.03
C VAL A 175 -0.71 -14.86 -3.95
N ALA A 176 -0.75 -13.72 -4.63
CA ALA A 176 -1.90 -12.82 -4.63
C ALA A 176 -3.12 -13.47 -5.30
N ALA A 177 -2.94 -14.09 -6.46
CA ALA A 177 -3.99 -14.83 -7.15
C ALA A 177 -4.54 -15.95 -6.26
N ALA A 178 -3.70 -16.66 -5.52
CA ALA A 178 -4.13 -17.71 -4.62
C ALA A 178 -4.86 -17.22 -3.37
N SER A 179 -4.35 -16.17 -2.73
CA SER A 179 -4.81 -15.69 -1.42
C SER A 179 -5.99 -14.71 -1.47
N LYS A 180 -6.27 -14.08 -2.62
CA LYS A 180 -7.31 -13.06 -2.76
C LYS A 180 -8.52 -13.60 -3.53
N PRO A 181 -9.65 -13.91 -2.87
CA PRO A 181 -10.89 -14.27 -3.55
C PRO A 181 -11.33 -13.16 -4.52
N GLY A 182 -11.85 -13.54 -5.69
CA GLY A 182 -12.30 -12.59 -6.72
C GLY A 182 -11.19 -11.95 -7.57
N MET A 183 -9.91 -12.16 -7.25
CA MET A 183 -8.78 -11.62 -8.04
C MET A 183 -8.57 -12.37 -9.37
N CYS A 184 -8.77 -13.68 -9.38
CA CYS A 184 -8.67 -14.54 -10.56
C CYS A 184 -9.95 -15.37 -10.68
N ALA A 185 -10.44 -15.57 -11.91
CA ALA A 185 -11.58 -16.44 -12.22
C ALA A 185 -11.23 -17.94 -12.21
N CYS A 186 -9.96 -18.27 -11.95
CA CYS A 186 -9.45 -19.64 -11.96
C CYS A 186 -9.89 -20.45 -10.72
N SER A 187 -10.42 -21.65 -10.96
CA SER A 187 -10.94 -22.57 -9.93
C SER A 187 -9.85 -23.34 -9.16
N GLN A 188 -8.65 -23.46 -9.72
CA GLN A 188 -7.49 -24.08 -9.06
C GLN A 188 -6.32 -23.10 -9.02
N LYS A 189 -5.97 -22.67 -7.82
CA LYS A 189 -4.82 -21.79 -7.57
C LYS A 189 -3.69 -22.64 -7.01
N GLN A 190 -2.72 -22.98 -7.86
CA GLN A 190 -1.56 -23.74 -7.40
C GLN A 190 -0.58 -22.78 -6.70
N LEU A 191 -0.49 -22.89 -5.38
CA LEU A 191 0.52 -22.19 -4.60
C LEU A 191 1.89 -22.84 -4.80
N PRO A 192 2.98 -22.06 -4.83
CA PRO A 192 4.31 -22.64 -4.83
C PRO A 192 4.56 -23.30 -3.47
N SER A 193 4.90 -24.58 -3.48
CA SER A 193 5.26 -25.32 -2.27
C SER A 193 6.68 -24.94 -1.85
N LEU A 194 6.81 -23.93 -0.98
CA LEU A 194 8.09 -23.53 -0.40
C LEU A 194 8.32 -24.31 0.89
N ARG A 195 9.20 -25.32 0.83
CA ARG A 195 9.66 -26.07 2.02
C ARG A 195 11.14 -25.80 2.25
N GLY A 196 11.55 -25.75 3.52
CA GLY A 196 12.95 -25.54 3.88
C GLY A 196 13.36 -24.07 3.91
N ARG A 197 14.63 -23.81 3.57
CA ARG A 197 15.24 -22.47 3.64
C ARG A 197 14.98 -21.69 2.35
N VAL A 198 14.50 -20.46 2.49
CA VAL A 198 14.28 -19.52 1.37
C VAL A 198 15.23 -18.33 1.52
N ILE A 199 15.89 -17.97 0.42
CA ILE A 199 16.73 -16.78 0.33
C ILE A 199 15.98 -15.74 -0.50
N VAL A 200 15.85 -14.52 0.03
CA VAL A 200 15.25 -13.39 -0.67
C VAL A 200 16.31 -12.34 -0.91
N LEU A 201 16.52 -11.96 -2.16
CA LEU A 201 17.54 -10.99 -2.55
C LEU A 201 16.91 -9.60 -2.72
N GLY A 202 17.28 -8.66 -1.85
CA GLY A 202 16.80 -7.28 -1.91
C GLY A 202 16.57 -6.66 -0.52
N ALA A 203 16.34 -5.35 -0.51
CA ALA A 203 16.14 -4.58 0.72
C ALA A 203 15.09 -3.45 0.56
N GLY A 204 14.11 -3.62 -0.32
CA GLY A 204 12.96 -2.72 -0.41
C GLY A 204 11.67 -3.50 -0.23
N ASP A 205 10.52 -2.84 -0.26
CA ASP A 205 9.19 -3.41 0.07
C ASP A 205 8.93 -4.76 -0.63
N THR A 206 9.24 -4.84 -1.92
CA THR A 206 9.11 -6.10 -2.69
C THR A 206 9.85 -7.30 -2.07
N ALA A 207 11.01 -7.07 -1.47
CA ALA A 207 11.77 -8.13 -0.79
C ALA A 207 11.08 -8.54 0.51
N PHE A 208 10.58 -7.59 1.29
CA PHE A 208 9.90 -7.86 2.55
C PHE A 208 8.53 -8.53 2.33
N ASP A 209 7.79 -8.14 1.29
CA ASP A 209 6.59 -8.83 0.80
C ASP A 209 6.90 -10.28 0.38
N CYS A 210 7.97 -10.50 -0.39
CA CYS A 210 8.39 -11.84 -0.77
C CYS A 210 8.74 -12.69 0.45
N ALA A 211 9.43 -12.12 1.43
CA ALA A 211 9.87 -12.83 2.62
C ALA A 211 8.70 -13.22 3.53
N THR A 212 7.78 -12.28 3.82
CA THR A 212 6.57 -12.58 4.60
C THR A 212 5.65 -13.56 3.89
N SER A 213 5.52 -13.44 2.56
CA SER A 213 4.77 -14.39 1.74
C SER A 213 5.39 -15.78 1.75
N ALA A 214 6.72 -15.90 1.70
CA ALA A 214 7.40 -17.18 1.77
C ALA A 214 7.16 -17.90 3.11
N LEU A 215 7.17 -17.19 4.24
CA LEU A 215 6.82 -17.74 5.55
C LEU A 215 5.38 -18.28 5.57
N ARG A 216 4.42 -17.52 5.02
CA ARG A 216 3.01 -17.92 4.93
C ARG A 216 2.79 -19.17 4.08
N LEU A 217 3.70 -19.50 3.18
CA LEU A 217 3.67 -20.71 2.35
C LEU A 217 4.36 -21.92 2.95
N GLY A 218 4.90 -21.80 4.17
CA GLY A 218 5.50 -22.92 4.90
C GLY A 218 7.03 -23.01 4.81
N ALA A 219 7.72 -21.94 4.37
CA ALA A 219 9.17 -21.88 4.48
C ALA A 219 9.58 -22.03 5.96
N SER A 220 10.50 -22.95 6.26
CA SER A 220 10.95 -23.17 7.64
C SER A 220 11.86 -22.05 8.14
N ARG A 221 12.53 -21.36 7.22
CA ARG A 221 13.37 -20.19 7.50
C ARG A 221 13.49 -19.33 6.25
N VAL A 222 13.38 -18.02 6.43
CA VAL A 222 13.61 -17.03 5.37
C VAL A 222 14.82 -16.17 5.74
N THR A 223 15.70 -15.93 4.78
CA THR A 223 16.88 -15.08 4.93
C THR A 223 16.85 -14.00 3.86
N VAL A 224 16.76 -12.75 4.29
CA VAL A 224 16.81 -11.58 3.39
C VAL A 224 18.26 -11.14 3.25
N VAL A 225 18.78 -11.21 2.03
CA VAL A 225 20.17 -10.89 1.70
C VAL A 225 20.20 -9.64 0.84
N PHE A 226 21.10 -8.72 1.18
CA PHE A 226 21.25 -7.45 0.48
C PHE A 226 22.71 -7.01 0.47
N ARG A 227 23.07 -6.27 -0.57
CA ARG A 227 24.47 -5.92 -0.90
C ARG A 227 25.09 -4.79 -0.05
N LYS A 228 24.35 -4.20 0.89
CA LYS A 228 24.77 -3.03 1.68
C LYS A 228 24.63 -3.33 3.18
N GLY A 229 25.11 -2.44 4.03
CA GLY A 229 24.82 -2.43 5.48
C GLY A 229 23.31 -2.28 5.79
N PHE A 230 22.90 -2.50 7.05
CA PHE A 230 21.52 -2.25 7.51
C PHE A 230 21.02 -0.83 7.21
N THR A 231 21.91 0.16 7.22
CA THR A 231 21.61 1.54 6.84
C THR A 231 21.25 1.71 5.36
N GLY A 232 21.48 0.68 4.54
CA GLY A 232 21.13 0.63 3.12
C GLY A 232 19.77 -0.02 2.83
N ILE A 233 18.99 -0.37 3.86
CA ILE A 233 17.60 -0.82 3.70
C ILE A 233 16.76 0.36 3.20
N ARG A 234 15.92 0.10 2.19
CA ARG A 234 15.04 1.08 1.56
C ARG A 234 13.58 0.98 2.01
N ALA A 235 13.19 -0.16 2.57
CA ALA A 235 11.87 -0.33 3.15
C ALA A 235 11.78 0.44 4.47
N VAL A 236 10.61 0.99 4.77
CA VAL A 236 10.38 1.71 6.03
C VAL A 236 10.42 0.77 7.24
N PRO A 237 10.73 1.27 8.45
CA PRO A 237 10.85 0.44 9.65
C PRO A 237 9.60 -0.40 9.95
N GLU A 238 8.40 0.12 9.65
CA GLU A 238 7.14 -0.60 9.85
C GLU A 238 7.05 -1.84 8.96
N GLU A 239 7.56 -1.76 7.73
CA GLU A 239 7.58 -2.87 6.78
C GLU A 239 8.62 -3.92 7.17
N VAL A 240 9.79 -3.48 7.63
CA VAL A 240 10.82 -4.37 8.21
C VAL A 240 10.30 -5.08 9.46
N GLY A 241 9.52 -4.36 10.28
CA GLY A 241 8.90 -4.85 11.50
C GLY A 241 7.98 -6.05 11.31
N HIS A 242 7.37 -6.21 10.12
CA HIS A 242 6.56 -7.39 9.79
C HIS A 242 7.35 -8.70 9.79
N ILE A 243 8.68 -8.64 9.66
CA ILE A 243 9.59 -9.80 9.75
C ILE A 243 10.24 -9.90 11.15
N GLY A 244 10.14 -8.85 11.97
CA GLY A 244 10.89 -8.63 13.21
C GLY A 244 10.73 -9.67 14.33
N GLY A 245 9.84 -10.65 14.20
CA GLY A 245 9.85 -11.86 15.03
C GLY A 245 11.01 -12.83 14.72
N ILE A 246 11.86 -12.53 13.73
CA ILE A 246 12.92 -13.41 13.20
C ILE A 246 14.24 -12.61 13.10
N GLN A 247 14.71 -12.06 14.22
CA GLN A 247 15.95 -11.27 14.28
C GLN A 247 17.24 -12.10 14.12
N ASP A 248 17.17 -13.43 14.24
CA ASP A 248 18.40 -14.23 14.33
C ASP A 248 19.18 -14.41 13.00
N HIS A 249 18.68 -13.96 11.85
CA HIS A 249 19.12 -14.55 10.57
C HIS A 249 19.41 -13.57 9.42
N LEU A 250 19.67 -12.29 9.70
CA LEU A 250 20.16 -11.34 8.70
C LEU A 250 21.67 -11.48 8.56
N ASN A 251 22.12 -12.31 7.61
CA ASN A 251 23.54 -12.50 7.32
C ASN A 251 23.98 -11.61 6.16
N TYR A 252 25.10 -10.93 6.37
CA TYR A 252 25.84 -10.22 5.32
C TYR A 252 26.59 -11.23 4.43
N CYS A 253 26.60 -10.97 3.13
CA CYS A 253 27.57 -11.56 2.19
C CYS A 253 28.68 -10.54 1.93
#